data_AF-A0A537VRS6-F1
#
_entry.id   AF-A0A537VRS6-F1
#
_cell.length_a   1.000
_cell.length_b   1.000
_cell.length_c   1.000
_cell.angle_alpha   90.00
_cell.angle_beta   90.00
_cell.angle_gamma   90.00
#
_symmetry.space_group_name_H-M   'P 1'
#
loop_
_entity.id
_entity.type
_entity.pdbx_description
1 polymer ?
#
loop_
_entity_poly.entity_id
_entity_poly.type
_entity_poly.pdbx_seq_one_letter_code
_entity_poly.pdbx_strand_id
1 'polypeptide(L)'
;MGDLGDLLTAGQIVAQSNVDLATHVSNVKAELAFKTADLNELRSQQVQLMAQLTTERASKAQAIARQQAVLGDLERTKTEIVGLIAKLHKQLRAEALAVVGTAFQGPGHVAYGAWAGLFLRAVSAPECRSNLITLVAWQYSEFTQAGWNPLADTLAMLGSTEFNSVGVQNYVSLDQGLQATRYTLVNGAGLGYGAILSELGACADPMSTARAINASMWCRGCAGGAYVVNDIPKVEANYDLYAQL
;
A
#
# COMPACT_ATOMS: atom_id res chain seq x y z
N MET A 1 -39.62 -83.16 -41.48
CA MET A 1 -40.47 -81.95 -41.46
C MET A 1 -40.09 -81.12 -40.23
N GLY A 2 -39.01 -80.34 -40.32
CA GLY A 2 -38.53 -79.50 -39.21
C GLY A 2 -37.60 -78.39 -39.68
N ASP A 3 -37.77 -77.88 -40.90
CA ASP A 3 -36.75 -77.04 -41.57
C ASP A 3 -37.24 -75.60 -41.79
N LEU A 4 -38.53 -75.40 -42.09
CA LEU A 4 -39.08 -74.06 -42.36
C LEU A 4 -39.50 -73.29 -41.09
N GLY A 5 -39.92 -73.96 -40.03
CA GLY A 5 -40.35 -73.32 -38.77
C GLY A 5 -39.18 -72.72 -38.00
N ASP A 6 -38.09 -73.46 -37.87
CA ASP A 6 -36.88 -73.04 -37.14
C ASP A 6 -36.16 -71.90 -37.87
N LEU A 7 -36.15 -71.91 -39.21
CA LEU A 7 -35.63 -70.80 -40.03
C LEU A 7 -36.46 -69.52 -39.88
N LEU A 8 -37.79 -69.62 -39.77
CA LEU A 8 -38.66 -68.47 -39.53
C LEU A 8 -38.44 -67.88 -38.14
N THR A 9 -38.29 -68.71 -37.11
CA THR A 9 -38.00 -68.25 -35.74
C THR A 9 -36.61 -67.62 -35.62
N ALA A 10 -35.58 -68.22 -36.23
CA ALA A 10 -34.25 -67.63 -36.29
C ALA A 10 -34.24 -66.29 -37.04
N GLY A 11 -34.99 -66.19 -38.16
CA GLY A 11 -35.16 -64.95 -38.90
C GLY A 11 -35.82 -63.84 -38.08
N GLN A 12 -36.83 -64.17 -37.27
CA GLN A 12 -37.49 -63.21 -36.36
C GLN A 12 -36.57 -62.73 -35.23
N ILE A 13 -35.75 -63.61 -34.65
CA ILE A 13 -34.78 -63.25 -33.60
C ILE A 13 -33.71 -62.30 -34.15
N VAL A 14 -33.17 -62.59 -35.34
CA VAL A 14 -32.19 -61.72 -36.00
C VAL A 14 -32.82 -60.37 -36.36
N ALA A 15 -34.07 -60.36 -36.83
CA ALA A 15 -34.78 -59.12 -37.11
C ALA A 15 -34.96 -58.27 -35.85
N GLN A 16 -35.39 -58.87 -34.74
CA GLN A 16 -35.56 -58.17 -33.46
C GLN A 16 -34.22 -57.65 -32.91
N SER A 17 -33.17 -58.46 -32.96
CA SER A 17 -31.82 -58.04 -32.55
C SER A 17 -31.29 -56.87 -33.37
N ASN A 18 -31.61 -56.82 -34.67
CA ASN A 18 -31.24 -55.69 -35.53
C ASN A 18 -32.03 -54.42 -35.17
N VAL A 19 -33.31 -54.56 -34.80
CA VAL A 19 -34.11 -53.43 -34.29
C VAL A 19 -33.54 -52.90 -32.98
N ASP A 20 -33.23 -53.77 -32.02
CA ASP A 20 -32.71 -53.39 -30.72
C ASP A 20 -31.33 -52.69 -30.85
N LEU A 21 -30.46 -53.22 -31.73
CA LEU A 21 -29.17 -52.60 -32.04
C LEU A 21 -29.35 -51.22 -32.70
N ALA A 22 -30.28 -51.09 -33.64
CA ALA A 22 -30.58 -49.81 -34.28
C ALA A 22 -31.09 -48.78 -33.26
N THR A 23 -31.94 -49.19 -32.32
CA THR A 23 -32.41 -48.34 -31.22
C THR A 23 -31.27 -47.94 -30.28
N HIS A 24 -30.38 -48.87 -29.93
CA HIS A 24 -29.22 -48.59 -29.09
C HIS A 24 -28.26 -47.59 -29.75
N VAL A 25 -27.94 -47.80 -31.04
CA VAL A 25 -27.10 -46.88 -31.82
C VAL A 25 -27.75 -45.49 -31.91
N SER A 26 -29.07 -45.42 -32.09
CA SER A 26 -29.81 -44.15 -32.10
C SER A 26 -29.70 -43.41 -30.76
N ASN A 27 -29.84 -44.12 -29.64
CA ASN A 27 -29.74 -43.55 -28.30
C ASN A 27 -28.32 -43.04 -28.00
N VAL A 28 -27.29 -43.83 -28.32
CA VAL A 28 -25.89 -43.42 -28.15
C VAL A 28 -25.56 -42.21 -29.03
N LYS A 29 -26.07 -42.17 -30.26
CA LYS A 29 -25.92 -41.01 -31.15
C LYS A 29 -26.55 -39.76 -30.54
N ALA A 30 -27.74 -39.87 -29.95
CA ALA A 30 -28.39 -38.77 -29.27
C ALA A 30 -27.60 -38.29 -28.03
N GLU A 31 -27.08 -39.22 -27.23
CA GLU A 31 -26.23 -38.89 -26.07
C GLU A 31 -24.94 -38.19 -26.49
N LEU A 32 -24.25 -38.68 -27.52
CA LEU A 32 -23.02 -38.08 -28.03
C LEU A 32 -23.28 -36.69 -28.61
N ALA A 33 -24.41 -36.48 -29.30
CA ALA A 33 -24.81 -35.18 -29.78
C ALA A 33 -25.05 -34.20 -28.63
N PHE A 34 -25.71 -34.64 -27.55
CA PHE A 34 -25.91 -33.83 -26.35
C PHE A 34 -24.57 -33.46 -25.68
N LYS A 35 -23.68 -34.44 -25.45
CA LYS A 35 -22.35 -34.20 -24.87
C LYS A 35 -21.50 -33.26 -25.72
N THR A 36 -21.60 -33.37 -27.05
CA THR A 36 -20.89 -32.47 -27.97
C THR A 36 -21.43 -31.04 -27.87
N ALA A 37 -22.75 -30.87 -27.77
CA ALA A 37 -23.37 -29.56 -27.57
C ALA A 37 -22.96 -28.93 -26.22
N ASP A 38 -22.97 -29.71 -25.15
CA ASP A 38 -22.57 -29.28 -23.81
C ASP A 38 -21.09 -28.84 -23.74
N LEU A 39 -20.18 -29.63 -24.34
CA LEU A 39 -18.77 -29.26 -24.42
C LEU A 39 -18.54 -27.99 -25.25
N ASN A 40 -19.30 -27.77 -26.31
CA ASN A 40 -19.22 -26.55 -27.10
C ASN A 40 -19.69 -25.33 -26.30
N GLU A 41 -20.75 -25.48 -25.51
CA GLU A 41 -21.27 -24.44 -24.62
C GLU A 41 -20.25 -24.10 -23.52
N LEU A 42 -19.71 -25.10 -22.82
CA LEU A 42 -18.67 -24.89 -21.81
C LEU A 42 -17.43 -24.22 -22.38
N ARG A 43 -17.02 -24.59 -23.60
CA ARG A 43 -15.89 -23.94 -24.29
C ARG A 43 -16.21 -22.48 -24.62
N SER A 44 -17.43 -22.18 -25.07
CA SER A 44 -17.88 -20.80 -25.31
C SER A 44 -17.83 -19.97 -24.03
N GLN A 45 -18.34 -20.52 -22.92
CA GLN A 45 -18.30 -19.88 -21.60
C GLN A 45 -16.86 -19.65 -21.12
N GLN A 46 -15.97 -20.63 -21.31
CA GLN A 46 -14.55 -20.49 -20.96
C GLN A 46 -13.88 -19.35 -21.75
N VAL A 47 -14.15 -19.24 -23.06
CA VAL A 47 -13.63 -18.15 -23.89
C VAL A 47 -14.16 -16.79 -23.42
N GLN A 48 -15.45 -16.69 -23.10
CA GLN A 48 -16.06 -15.47 -22.57
C GLN A 48 -15.45 -15.07 -21.23
N LEU A 49 -15.27 -16.01 -20.30
CA LEU A 49 -14.66 -15.75 -19.00
C LEU A 49 -13.21 -15.28 -19.13
N MET A 50 -12.44 -15.88 -20.05
CA MET A 50 -11.06 -15.46 -20.33
C MET A 50 -11.00 -14.04 -20.93
N ALA A 51 -11.95 -13.70 -21.81
CA ALA A 51 -12.09 -12.35 -22.36
C ALA A 51 -12.45 -11.33 -21.27
N GLN A 52 -13.41 -11.66 -20.40
CA GLN A 52 -13.78 -10.83 -19.25
C GLN A 52 -12.60 -10.62 -18.30
N LEU A 53 -11.87 -11.69 -17.95
CA LEU A 53 -10.69 -11.60 -17.09
C LEU A 53 -9.60 -10.71 -17.70
N THR A 54 -9.41 -10.77 -19.01
CA THR A 54 -8.44 -9.93 -19.72
C THR A 54 -8.85 -8.46 -19.67
N THR A 55 -10.13 -8.16 -19.91
CA THR A 55 -10.69 -6.81 -19.81
C THR A 55 -10.57 -6.25 -18.39
N GLU A 56 -10.92 -7.06 -17.38
CA GLU A 56 -10.80 -6.68 -15.96
C GLU A 56 -9.34 -6.38 -15.58
N ARG A 57 -8.40 -7.23 -16.00
CA ARG A 57 -6.96 -7.00 -15.78
C ARG A 57 -6.48 -5.70 -16.42
N ALA A 58 -6.90 -5.41 -17.65
CA ALA A 58 -6.55 -4.17 -18.33
C ALA A 58 -7.14 -2.94 -17.63
N SER A 59 -8.42 -3.00 -17.22
CA SER A 59 -9.10 -1.95 -16.46
C SER A 59 -8.38 -1.64 -15.15
N LYS A 60 -8.04 -2.68 -14.37
CA LYS A 60 -7.29 -2.53 -13.11
C LYS A 60 -5.89 -1.97 -13.32
N ALA A 61 -5.17 -2.43 -14.34
CA ALA A 61 -3.86 -1.89 -14.67
C ALA A 61 -3.93 -0.40 -15.02
N GLN A 62 -4.95 0.03 -15.78
CA GLN A 62 -5.16 1.44 -16.09
C GLN A 62 -5.57 2.27 -14.87
N ALA A 63 -6.35 1.70 -13.94
CA ALA A 63 -6.69 2.35 -12.68
C ALA A 63 -5.43 2.57 -11.81
N ILE A 64 -4.56 1.55 -11.70
CA ILE A 64 -3.27 1.65 -10.99
C ILE A 64 -2.39 2.72 -11.62
N ALA A 65 -2.26 2.72 -12.96
CA ALA A 65 -1.45 3.73 -13.67
C ALA A 65 -1.96 5.15 -13.44
N ARG A 66 -3.29 5.36 -13.43
CA ARG A 66 -3.90 6.65 -13.09
C ARG A 66 -3.61 7.06 -11.66
N GLN A 67 -3.74 6.15 -10.70
CA GLN A 67 -3.42 6.43 -9.30
C GLN A 67 -1.93 6.80 -9.12
N GLN A 68 -1.02 6.09 -9.81
CA GLN A 68 0.41 6.41 -9.81
C GLN A 68 0.70 7.79 -10.38
N ALA A 69 0.03 8.19 -11.47
CA ALA A 69 0.17 9.53 -12.04
C ALA A 69 -0.26 10.62 -11.05
N VAL A 70 -1.41 10.45 -10.38
CA VAL A 70 -1.90 11.39 -9.37
C VAL A 70 -0.93 11.49 -8.19
N LEU A 71 -0.38 10.37 -7.71
CA LEU A 71 0.65 10.39 -6.66
C LEU A 71 1.92 11.10 -7.11
N GLY A 72 2.33 10.92 -8.36
CA GLY A 72 3.47 11.64 -8.95
C GLY A 72 3.24 13.16 -9.05
N ASP A 73 2.03 13.59 -9.39
CA ASP A 73 1.67 15.01 -9.45
C ASP A 73 1.60 15.65 -8.04
N LEU A 74 1.11 14.89 -7.05
CA LEU A 74 1.13 15.33 -5.65
C LEU A 74 2.56 15.52 -5.14
N GLU A 75 3.45 14.56 -5.41
CA GLU A 75 4.87 14.65 -5.03
C GLU A 75 5.57 15.83 -5.72
N ARG A 76 5.23 16.12 -6.98
CA ARG A 76 5.74 17.31 -7.68
C ARG A 76 5.28 18.59 -7.00
N THR A 77 3.99 18.70 -6.69
CA THR A 77 3.40 19.84 -5.99
C THR A 77 4.06 20.06 -4.64
N LYS A 78 4.26 18.99 -3.87
CA LYS A 78 4.96 19.02 -2.58
C LYS A 78 6.40 19.53 -2.71
N THR A 79 7.12 19.07 -3.74
CA THR A 79 8.50 19.53 -4.02
C THR A 79 8.52 21.01 -4.41
N GLU A 80 7.56 21.47 -5.23
CA GLU A 80 7.44 22.88 -5.62
C GLU A 80 7.17 23.77 -4.41
N ILE A 81 6.26 23.35 -3.52
CA ILE A 81 5.97 24.04 -2.26
C ILE A 81 7.24 24.19 -1.42
N VAL A 82 8.01 23.12 -1.20
CA VAL A 82 9.28 23.20 -0.46
C VAL A 82 10.27 24.13 -1.15
N GLY A 83 10.37 24.09 -2.48
CA GLY A 83 11.21 25.00 -3.24
C GLY A 83 10.80 26.48 -3.07
N LEU A 84 9.50 26.75 -2.96
CA LEU A 84 8.99 28.09 -2.66
C LEU A 84 9.32 28.50 -1.22
N ILE A 85 9.15 27.61 -0.24
CA ILE A 85 9.54 27.85 1.16
C ILE A 85 11.04 28.18 1.23
N ALA A 86 11.89 27.43 0.55
CA ALA A 86 13.33 27.68 0.50
C ALA A 86 13.68 29.07 -0.06
N LYS A 87 12.98 29.49 -1.12
CA LYS A 87 13.17 30.83 -1.71
C LYS A 87 12.71 31.92 -0.74
N LEU A 88 11.57 31.71 -0.09
CA LEU A 88 11.04 32.63 0.93
C LEU A 88 11.99 32.73 2.12
N HIS A 89 12.51 31.61 2.64
CA HIS A 89 13.49 31.59 3.73
C HIS A 89 14.75 32.42 3.42
N LYS A 90 15.23 32.40 2.18
CA LYS A 90 16.38 33.22 1.76
C LYS A 90 16.07 34.71 1.70
N GLN A 91 14.82 35.09 1.47
CA GLN A 91 14.39 36.47 1.28
C GLN A 91 13.85 37.12 2.57
N LEU A 92 13.42 36.30 3.53
CA LEU A 92 12.70 36.72 4.72
C LEU A 92 13.60 36.74 5.96
N ARG A 93 13.26 37.59 6.93
CA ARG A 93 13.87 37.59 8.27
C ARG A 93 13.27 36.45 9.12
N ALA A 94 13.97 36.03 10.17
CA ALA A 94 13.59 34.89 11.02
C ALA A 94 12.12 34.89 11.50
N GLU A 95 11.54 36.05 11.79
CA GLU A 95 10.13 36.19 12.19
C GLU A 95 9.14 35.79 11.08
N ALA A 96 9.48 36.05 9.83
CA ALA A 96 8.64 35.68 8.69
C ALA A 96 8.84 34.21 8.27
N LEU A 97 9.95 33.57 8.62
CA LEU A 97 10.11 32.11 8.50
C LEU A 97 9.13 31.36 9.42
N ALA A 98 8.94 31.83 10.65
CA ALA A 98 8.02 31.20 11.60
C ALA A 98 6.56 31.20 11.11
N VAL A 99 6.14 32.25 10.41
CA VAL A 99 4.80 32.38 9.80
C VAL A 99 4.63 31.45 8.58
N VAL A 100 5.72 31.18 7.86
CA VAL A 100 5.70 30.22 6.76
C VAL A 100 5.59 28.79 7.33
N GLY A 101 6.34 28.47 8.38
CA GLY A 101 6.22 27.19 9.10
C GLY A 101 4.80 26.90 9.60
N THR A 102 4.15 27.87 10.26
CA THR A 102 2.74 27.72 10.71
C THR A 102 1.77 27.48 9.56
N ALA A 103 1.97 28.12 8.40
CA ALA A 103 1.09 27.96 7.26
C ALA A 103 1.16 26.55 6.63
N PHE A 104 2.31 25.87 6.75
CA PHE A 104 2.53 24.55 6.15
C PHE A 104 2.37 23.38 7.12
N GLN A 105 2.69 23.57 8.40
CA GLN A 105 2.63 22.53 9.43
C GLN A 105 1.47 22.68 10.42
N GLY A 106 0.67 23.75 10.30
CA GLY A 106 -0.46 24.00 11.19
C GLY A 106 -0.06 24.56 12.56
N PRO A 107 -1.02 24.79 13.46
CA PRO A 107 -0.75 25.26 14.82
C PRO A 107 -0.04 24.17 15.64
N GLY A 108 0.90 24.59 16.48
CA GLY A 108 1.61 23.67 17.38
C GLY A 108 2.62 22.79 16.65
N HIS A 109 3.64 23.40 16.04
CA HIS A 109 4.76 22.69 15.43
C HIS A 109 6.08 23.33 15.89
N VAL A 110 7.16 22.61 15.66
CA VAL A 110 8.53 23.13 15.65
C VAL A 110 9.20 22.59 14.39
N ALA A 111 10.28 23.23 13.95
CA ALA A 111 11.04 22.77 12.80
C ALA A 111 11.42 21.28 12.91
N TYR A 112 11.39 20.55 11.79
CA TYR A 112 11.59 19.11 11.74
C TYR A 112 12.90 18.64 12.38
N GLY A 113 13.98 19.40 12.21
CA GLY A 113 15.26 19.09 12.84
C GLY A 113 15.22 19.23 14.37
N ALA A 114 14.53 20.26 14.86
CA ALA A 114 14.37 20.48 16.30
C ALA A 114 13.50 19.39 16.94
N TRP A 115 12.40 19.01 16.29
CA TRP A 115 11.58 17.88 16.72
C TRP A 115 12.38 16.56 16.70
N ALA A 116 13.13 16.30 15.63
CA ALA A 116 13.93 15.08 15.48
C ALA A 116 14.97 14.93 16.62
N GLY A 117 15.71 15.99 16.95
CA GLY A 117 16.66 15.97 18.06
C GLY A 117 15.99 15.72 19.42
N LEU A 118 14.83 16.34 19.66
CA LEU A 118 14.04 16.09 20.88
C LEU A 118 13.54 14.63 20.94
N PHE A 119 13.08 14.10 19.81
CA PHE A 119 12.59 12.73 19.73
C PHE A 119 13.70 11.70 19.98
N LEU A 120 14.89 11.89 19.40
CA LEU A 120 16.04 11.03 19.63
C LEU A 120 16.39 10.96 21.12
N ARG A 121 16.37 12.10 21.83
CA ARG A 121 16.53 12.12 23.29
C ARG A 121 15.43 11.35 24.01
N ALA A 122 14.17 11.49 23.59
CA ALA A 122 13.04 10.77 24.20
C ALA A 122 13.19 9.24 24.10
N VAL A 123 13.70 8.73 22.98
CA VAL A 123 13.96 7.29 22.78
C VAL A 123 15.36 6.85 23.22
N SER A 124 16.16 7.75 23.82
CA SER A 124 17.55 7.51 24.23
C SER A 124 18.46 7.06 23.07
N ALA A 125 18.19 7.55 21.86
CA ALA A 125 19.03 7.33 20.68
C ALA A 125 20.02 8.50 20.49
N PRO A 126 21.20 8.24 19.93
CA PRO A 126 22.19 9.27 19.63
C PRO A 126 21.70 10.29 18.57
N GLU A 127 22.05 11.55 18.78
CA GLU A 127 21.76 12.67 17.85
C GLU A 127 22.84 12.78 16.76
N CYS A 128 23.05 11.70 16.00
CA CYS A 128 23.95 11.71 14.84
C CYS A 128 23.24 12.18 13.57
N ARG A 129 24.05 12.63 12.61
CA ARG A 129 23.57 13.14 11.31
C ARG A 129 22.69 12.12 10.59
N SER A 130 23.00 10.83 10.65
CA SER A 130 22.21 9.79 9.99
C SER A 130 20.78 9.71 10.51
N ASN A 131 20.62 9.66 11.84
CA ASN A 131 19.32 9.63 12.50
C ASN A 131 18.49 10.89 12.20
N LEU A 132 19.15 12.05 12.24
CA LEU A 132 18.52 13.32 11.90
C LEU A 132 18.00 13.35 10.46
N ILE A 133 18.80 12.87 9.49
CA ILE A 133 18.38 12.75 8.09
C ILE A 133 17.14 11.85 7.99
N THR A 134 17.17 10.66 8.62
CA THR A 134 16.03 9.74 8.56
C THR A 134 14.76 10.35 9.17
N LEU A 135 14.84 10.96 10.35
CA LEU A 135 13.66 11.52 11.01
C LEU A 135 13.11 12.74 10.26
N VAL A 136 13.97 13.60 9.72
CA VAL A 136 13.52 14.73 8.87
C VAL A 136 12.88 14.21 7.58
N ALA A 137 13.46 13.19 6.95
CA ALA A 137 12.86 12.55 5.77
C ALA A 137 11.51 11.89 6.09
N TRP A 138 11.37 11.27 7.26
CA TRP A 138 10.11 10.66 7.68
C TRP A 138 9.01 11.72 7.91
N GLN A 139 9.32 12.79 8.65
CA GLN A 139 8.41 13.93 8.82
C GLN A 139 8.03 14.54 7.47
N TYR A 140 9.00 14.69 6.57
CA TYR A 140 8.74 15.16 5.23
C TYR A 140 7.85 14.20 4.43
N SER A 141 8.05 12.88 4.51
CA SER A 141 7.19 11.90 3.83
C SER A 141 5.75 11.94 4.34
N GLU A 142 5.55 12.14 5.64
CA GLU A 142 4.22 12.27 6.26
C GLU A 142 3.52 13.58 5.87
N PHE A 143 4.26 14.70 5.91
CA PHE A 143 3.79 16.03 5.49
C PHE A 143 2.42 16.42 6.08
N THR A 144 2.24 16.14 7.37
CA THR A 144 0.99 16.37 8.11
C THR A 144 0.95 17.75 8.77
N GLN A 145 -0.26 18.25 9.03
CA GLN A 145 -0.52 19.48 9.80
C GLN A 145 -1.05 19.19 11.23
N ALA A 146 -0.94 17.93 11.66
CA ALA A 146 -1.39 17.51 12.98
C ALA A 146 -0.53 18.14 14.09
N GLY A 147 -1.19 18.77 15.06
CA GLY A 147 -0.54 19.52 16.13
C GLY A 147 0.38 18.64 16.96
N TRP A 148 1.65 19.04 17.04
CA TRP A 148 2.77 18.37 17.71
C TRP A 148 2.98 16.91 17.29
N ASN A 149 2.52 16.55 16.09
CA ASN A 149 2.52 15.18 15.59
C ASN A 149 3.05 15.09 14.15
N PRO A 150 4.33 15.41 13.91
CA PRO A 150 4.87 15.49 12.55
C PRO A 150 5.05 14.12 11.89
N LEU A 151 4.88 13.01 12.63
CA LEU A 151 4.88 11.65 12.06
C LEU A 151 3.47 11.10 11.83
N ALA A 152 2.41 11.87 12.10
CA ALA A 152 1.02 11.44 11.97
C ALA A 152 0.63 10.20 12.83
N ASP A 153 1.18 10.10 14.05
CA ASP A 153 0.83 9.07 15.02
C ASP A 153 -0.67 9.10 15.37
N THR A 154 -1.25 7.92 15.54
CA THR A 154 -2.66 7.71 15.87
C THR A 154 -2.89 7.38 17.34
N LEU A 155 -1.83 7.25 18.17
CA LEU A 155 -1.98 6.92 19.58
C LEU A 155 -2.66 8.06 20.33
N ALA A 156 -3.91 7.85 20.74
CA ALA A 156 -4.65 8.78 21.59
C ALA A 156 -3.99 8.91 22.97
N MET A 157 -3.82 10.16 23.42
CA MET A 157 -3.35 10.50 24.76
C MET A 157 -4.41 11.33 25.49
N LEU A 158 -4.28 11.45 26.81
CA LEU A 158 -5.23 12.24 27.59
C LEU A 158 -5.31 13.68 27.07
N GLY A 159 -6.50 14.07 26.62
CA GLY A 159 -6.78 15.41 26.09
C GLY A 159 -6.36 15.64 24.63
N SER A 160 -5.76 14.66 23.95
CA SER A 160 -5.56 14.76 22.50
C SER A 160 -6.89 14.67 21.75
N THR A 161 -6.92 15.18 20.53
CA THR A 161 -8.10 15.11 19.64
C THR A 161 -7.73 14.50 18.31
N GLU A 162 -8.70 13.92 17.60
CA GLU A 162 -8.48 13.45 16.24
C GLU A 162 -8.33 14.64 15.28
N PHE A 163 -7.26 14.62 14.49
CA PHE A 163 -7.00 15.53 13.38
C PHE A 163 -7.80 15.14 12.13
N ASN A 164 -7.97 13.83 11.89
CA ASN A 164 -8.68 13.32 10.72
C ASN A 164 -9.43 12.02 11.04
N SER A 165 -10.20 11.52 10.06
CA SER A 165 -11.02 10.31 10.20
C SER A 165 -10.24 9.00 10.28
N VAL A 166 -8.91 9.02 10.07
CA VAL A 166 -8.02 7.86 10.23
C VAL A 166 -7.53 7.75 11.67
N GLY A 167 -7.79 8.76 12.51
CA GLY A 167 -7.41 8.78 13.91
C GLY A 167 -6.04 9.38 14.19
N VAL A 168 -5.42 10.07 13.22
CA VAL A 168 -4.20 10.86 13.47
C VAL A 168 -4.52 11.87 14.57
N GLN A 169 -3.63 12.04 15.55
CA GLN A 169 -3.91 12.88 16.71
C GLN A 169 -3.33 14.29 16.58
N ASN A 170 -4.06 15.29 17.09
CA ASN A 170 -3.51 16.55 17.57
C ASN A 170 -3.19 16.39 19.06
N TYR A 171 -1.92 16.50 19.43
CA TYR A 171 -1.52 16.47 20.83
C TYR A 171 -1.66 17.86 21.47
N VAL A 172 -1.74 17.89 22.80
CA VAL A 172 -1.91 19.16 23.55
C VAL A 172 -0.61 19.94 23.68
N SER A 173 0.54 19.27 23.55
CA SER A 173 1.86 19.86 23.69
C SER A 173 2.93 19.07 22.93
N LEU A 174 4.08 19.72 22.70
CA LEU A 174 5.26 19.10 22.10
C LEU A 174 5.71 17.86 22.88
N ASP A 175 5.79 17.94 24.21
CA ASP A 175 6.19 16.81 25.05
C ASP A 175 5.19 15.64 24.93
N GLN A 176 3.88 15.93 24.93
CA GLN A 176 2.88 14.88 24.73
C GLN A 176 3.06 14.17 23.39
N GLY A 177 3.30 14.90 22.29
CA GLY A 177 3.50 14.28 20.98
C GLY A 177 4.80 13.46 20.86
N LEU A 178 5.87 13.91 21.50
CA LEU A 178 7.12 13.14 21.61
C LEU A 178 6.91 11.84 22.39
N GLN A 179 6.18 11.90 23.52
CA GLN A 179 5.87 10.72 24.32
C GLN A 179 4.92 9.77 23.59
N ALA A 180 3.93 10.28 22.87
CA ALA A 180 3.01 9.46 22.08
C ALA A 180 3.78 8.62 21.06
N THR A 181 4.59 9.30 20.22
CA THR A 181 5.41 8.65 19.19
C THR A 181 6.36 7.62 19.82
N ARG A 182 6.99 7.98 20.93
CA ARG A 182 7.86 7.06 21.68
C ARG A 182 7.08 5.84 22.14
N TYR A 183 5.90 6.00 22.75
CA TYR A 183 5.10 4.88 23.23
C TYR A 183 4.65 3.97 22.09
N THR A 184 4.25 4.56 20.96
CA THR A 184 3.90 3.81 19.75
C THR A 184 5.06 2.93 19.31
N LEU A 185 6.27 3.49 19.14
CA LEU A 185 7.42 2.71 18.69
C LEU A 185 7.88 1.67 19.72
N VAL A 186 7.96 2.04 21.00
CA VAL A 186 8.46 1.15 22.07
C VAL A 186 7.51 -0.03 22.30
N ASN A 187 6.20 0.22 22.32
CA ASN A 187 5.21 -0.83 22.58
C ASN A 187 4.82 -1.63 21.32
N GLY A 188 5.18 -1.14 20.12
CA GLY A 188 4.90 -1.80 18.84
C GLY A 188 6.04 -2.68 18.32
N ALA A 189 6.86 -3.29 19.19
CA ALA A 189 7.95 -4.16 18.75
C ALA A 189 7.46 -5.30 17.81
N GLY A 190 6.33 -5.92 18.13
CA GLY A 190 5.68 -6.95 17.29
C GLY A 190 5.13 -6.42 15.96
N LEU A 191 5.05 -5.10 15.79
CA LEU A 191 4.64 -4.41 14.57
C LEU A 191 5.86 -4.00 13.71
N GLY A 192 7.07 -4.42 14.08
CA GLY A 192 8.31 -4.11 13.37
C GLY A 192 9.02 -2.84 13.86
N TYR A 193 8.47 -2.10 14.83
CA TYR A 193 9.07 -0.85 15.32
C TYR A 193 10.34 -1.05 16.13
N GLY A 194 10.55 -2.26 16.68
CA GLY A 194 11.80 -2.60 17.37
C GLY A 194 13.02 -2.49 16.45
N ALA A 195 12.87 -2.79 15.15
CA ALA A 195 13.94 -2.61 14.17
C ALA A 195 14.28 -1.12 13.99
N ILE A 196 13.28 -0.25 13.91
CA ILE A 196 13.47 1.20 13.81
C ILE A 196 14.26 1.72 15.01
N LEU A 197 13.84 1.37 16.23
CA LEU A 197 14.51 1.79 17.46
C LEU A 197 15.95 1.26 17.53
N SER A 198 16.19 0.02 17.07
CA SER A 198 17.54 -0.57 17.01
C SER A 198 18.45 0.20 16.05
N GLU A 199 17.97 0.50 14.83
CA GLU A 199 18.73 1.24 13.82
C GLU A 199 19.05 2.67 14.30
N LEU A 200 18.08 3.34 14.92
CA LEU A 200 18.29 4.65 15.55
C LEU A 200 19.32 4.58 16.69
N GLY A 201 19.21 3.57 17.57
CA GLY A 201 20.18 3.35 18.64
C GLY A 201 21.61 3.12 18.14
N ALA A 202 21.76 2.52 16.97
CA ALA A 202 23.05 2.22 16.34
C ALA A 202 23.62 3.35 15.47
N CYS A 203 22.92 4.48 15.30
CA CYS A 203 23.27 5.49 14.29
C CYS A 203 23.43 4.88 12.88
N ALA A 204 22.53 3.97 12.53
CA ALA A 204 22.63 3.25 11.28
C ALA A 204 22.53 4.18 10.05
N ASP A 205 22.94 3.66 8.90
CA ASP A 205 22.80 4.35 7.63
C ASP A 205 21.33 4.79 7.39
N PRO A 206 21.09 6.04 6.94
CA PRO A 206 19.72 6.56 6.82
C PRO A 206 18.81 5.70 5.94
N MET A 207 19.36 5.08 4.89
CA MET A 207 18.61 4.21 3.99
C MET A 207 18.26 2.88 4.65
N SER A 208 19.12 2.37 5.53
CA SER A 208 18.82 1.18 6.35
C SER A 208 17.63 1.44 7.27
N THR A 209 17.65 2.53 8.03
CA THR A 209 16.55 2.92 8.91
C THR A 209 15.26 3.19 8.13
N ALA A 210 15.34 3.84 6.96
CA ALA A 210 14.18 4.05 6.08
C ALA A 210 13.54 2.74 5.60
N ARG A 211 14.35 1.71 5.29
CA ARG A 211 13.84 0.38 4.96
C ARG A 211 13.20 -0.30 6.15
N ALA A 212 13.75 -0.13 7.36
CA ALA A 212 13.13 -0.64 8.59
C ALA A 212 11.75 -0.01 8.83
N ILE A 213 11.60 1.29 8.59
CA ILE A 213 10.31 2.00 8.62
C ILE A 213 9.34 1.37 7.61
N ASN A 214 9.76 1.20 6.36
CA ASN A 214 8.92 0.63 5.29
C ASN A 214 8.49 -0.83 5.56
N ALA A 215 9.35 -1.61 6.20
CA ALA A 215 9.08 -3.00 6.57
C ALA A 215 8.12 -3.11 7.78
N SER A 216 7.96 -2.04 8.56
CA SER A 216 7.10 -2.00 9.74
C SER A 216 5.63 -1.75 9.40
N MET A 217 4.74 -1.92 10.38
CA MET A 217 3.32 -1.61 10.24
C MET A 217 3.00 -0.12 10.17
N TRP A 218 3.99 0.78 10.34
CA TRP A 218 3.75 2.22 10.26
C TRP A 218 3.21 2.58 8.89
N CYS A 219 3.84 2.04 7.84
CA CYS A 219 3.36 2.17 6.48
C CYS A 219 3.87 1.01 5.60
N ARG A 220 3.46 -0.22 5.94
CA ARG A 220 3.95 -1.44 5.28
C ARG A 220 3.66 -1.43 3.78
N GLY A 221 4.71 -1.33 2.95
CA GLY A 221 4.58 -1.31 1.48
C GLY A 221 4.00 -0.02 0.89
N CYS A 222 3.86 1.04 1.70
CA CYS A 222 3.41 2.34 1.21
C CYS A 222 4.32 2.88 0.09
N ALA A 223 3.69 3.58 -0.85
CA ALA A 223 4.33 4.07 -2.07
C ALA A 223 5.12 2.97 -2.82
N GLY A 224 4.65 1.71 -2.80
CA GLY A 224 5.33 0.60 -3.47
C GLY A 224 6.70 0.25 -2.86
N GLY A 225 6.89 0.52 -1.56
CA GLY A 225 8.17 0.33 -0.87
C GLY A 225 9.07 1.57 -0.85
N ALA A 226 8.58 2.69 -1.39
CA ALA A 226 9.38 3.90 -1.59
C ALA A 226 9.18 4.96 -0.49
N TYR A 227 8.22 4.74 0.42
CA TYR A 227 7.93 5.62 1.55
C TYR A 227 9.17 5.79 2.45
N VAL A 228 9.52 7.05 2.78
CA VAL A 228 10.80 7.53 3.37
C VAL A 228 12.04 7.28 2.50
N VAL A 229 12.18 6.08 1.93
CA VAL A 229 13.32 5.65 1.09
C VAL A 229 13.62 6.66 -0.03
N ASN A 230 12.61 7.13 -0.75
CA ASN A 230 12.80 8.09 -1.85
C ASN A 230 13.17 9.51 -1.40
N ASP A 231 12.91 9.85 -0.14
CA ASP A 231 13.15 11.18 0.39
C ASP A 231 14.52 11.31 1.06
N ILE A 232 15.15 10.20 1.46
CA ILE A 232 16.50 10.17 2.04
C ILE A 232 17.52 10.96 1.20
N PRO A 233 17.70 10.70 -0.12
CA PRO A 233 18.73 11.42 -0.89
C PRO A 233 18.44 12.92 -1.03
N LYS A 234 17.16 13.30 -1.11
CA LYS A 234 16.75 14.70 -1.24
C LYS A 234 17.05 15.47 0.03
N VAL A 235 16.70 14.89 1.19
CA VAL A 235 16.92 15.48 2.51
C VAL A 235 18.40 15.49 2.84
N GLU A 236 19.13 14.42 2.58
CA GLU A 236 20.57 14.36 2.81
C GLU A 236 21.32 15.47 2.06
N ALA A 237 21.01 15.66 0.78
CA ALA A 237 21.63 16.68 -0.06
C ALA A 237 21.28 18.13 0.36
N ASN A 238 20.18 18.34 1.08
CA ASN A 238 19.68 19.68 1.44
C ASN A 238 19.24 19.76 2.91
N TYR A 239 19.94 19.07 3.80
CA TYR A 239 19.47 18.83 5.16
C TYR A 239 19.10 20.11 5.90
N ASP A 240 19.93 21.16 5.79
CA ASP A 240 19.70 22.42 6.50
C ASP A 240 18.39 23.10 6.09
N LEU A 241 17.96 22.91 4.84
CA LEU A 241 16.65 23.39 4.37
C LEU A 241 15.52 22.57 5.00
N TYR A 242 15.57 21.25 4.87
CA TYR A 242 14.49 20.38 5.32
C TYR A 242 14.37 20.35 6.85
N ALA A 243 15.48 20.50 7.58
CA ALA A 243 15.49 20.55 9.04
C ALA A 243 14.86 21.84 9.60
N GLN A 244 14.75 22.89 8.77
CA GLN A 244 14.13 24.17 9.13
C GLN A 244 12.66 24.28 8.73
N LEU A 245 12.15 23.30 7.97
CA LEU A 245 10.72 23.21 7.69
C LEU A 245 10.00 22.92 8.99
#